data_AF-A0A5P9CN47-F1
#
_entry.id   AF-A0A5P9CN47-F1
#
_cell.length_a   1.000
_cell.length_b   1.000
_cell.length_c   1.000
_cell.angle_alpha   90.00
_cell.angle_beta   90.00
_cell.angle_gamma   90.00
#
_symmetry.space_group_name_H-M   'P 1'
#
loop_
_entity.id
_entity.type
_entity.pdbx_description
1 polymer ?
#
loop_
_entity_poly.entity_id
_entity_poly.type
_entity_poly.pdbx_seq_one_letter_code
_entity_poly.pdbx_strand_id
1 'polypeptide(L)'
;MTTITGTNSTTLFSGMEQTEQMSLSQLKAAVMHDRATETEENVRYKLVDMQQQTNEMKAINDVMQMLRNDISNIKGNKDDSKGQMSKEVVQFLSDNVQGFEPHNDLLLGTGKYGPLGRQYFTGTRVFTRADMQLQLDNVKAVYDNLASQGSIDMIRTNDAMSKNKNAVDAYSTIVKNDGDAKEGIIRNM
;
A
#
# COMPACT_ATOMS: atom_id res chain seq x y z
N MET A 1 -34.53 47.15 41.60
CA MET A 1 -33.88 45.84 41.85
C MET A 1 -33.16 45.49 40.57
N THR A 2 -31.82 45.51 40.63
CA THR A 2 -30.93 45.72 39.49
C THR A 2 -30.52 44.38 38.87
N THR A 3 -30.66 44.29 37.54
CA THR A 3 -30.08 43.23 36.71
C THR A 3 -28.66 43.63 36.32
N ILE A 4 -27.66 42.76 36.50
CA ILE A 4 -26.37 42.88 35.78
C ILE A 4 -26.03 41.53 35.15
N THR A 5 -25.83 41.63 33.84
CA THR A 5 -25.60 40.65 32.79
C THR A 5 -24.16 40.12 32.81
N GLY A 6 -23.98 38.90 32.33
CA GLY A 6 -22.70 38.19 32.31
C GLY A 6 -21.57 38.91 31.56
N THR A 7 -20.38 38.86 32.15
CA THR A 7 -19.11 39.21 31.54
C THR A 7 -18.50 37.97 30.88
N ASN A 8 -18.53 37.94 29.56
CA ASN A 8 -17.60 37.11 28.79
C ASN A 8 -16.21 37.73 28.92
N SER A 9 -15.27 36.97 29.51
CA SER A 9 -13.85 37.33 29.56
C SER A 9 -13.25 37.25 28.16
N THR A 10 -13.19 38.38 27.48
CA THR A 10 -12.28 38.62 26.35
C THR A 10 -10.99 39.17 26.93
N THR A 11 -10.08 38.29 27.36
CA THR A 11 -8.76 38.74 27.84
C THR A 11 -7.80 38.99 26.67
N LEU A 12 -7.66 40.29 26.36
CA LEU A 12 -6.39 41.01 26.30
C LEU A 12 -5.36 40.59 25.22
N PHE A 13 -5.56 41.08 24.00
CA PHE A 13 -4.44 41.49 23.14
C PHE A 13 -3.94 42.86 23.62
N SER A 14 -3.09 42.88 24.63
CA SER A 14 -2.36 44.09 25.01
C SER A 14 -0.90 43.75 25.27
N GLY A 15 -0.05 44.06 24.29
CA GLY A 15 1.40 44.12 24.48
C GLY A 15 2.16 43.02 23.76
N MET A 16 2.36 43.18 22.45
CA MET A 16 3.64 43.03 21.78
C MET A 16 3.50 43.63 20.36
N GLU A 17 4.45 44.51 20.04
CA GLU A 17 4.49 45.37 18.87
C GLU A 17 4.60 44.58 17.56
N GLN A 18 3.83 45.02 16.55
CA GLN A 18 3.94 44.67 15.14
C GLN A 18 4.13 43.18 14.81
N THR A 19 3.08 42.37 14.97
CA THR A 19 2.85 41.34 13.95
C THR A 19 2.59 42.08 12.64
N GLU A 20 3.58 42.10 11.74
CA GLU A 20 3.38 42.51 10.35
C GLU A 20 2.07 41.89 9.86
N GLN A 21 1.07 42.74 9.59
CA GLN A 21 -0.15 42.28 8.95
C GLN A 21 0.27 41.75 7.58
N MET A 22 0.41 40.43 7.44
CA MET A 22 0.60 39.81 6.14
C MET A 22 -0.47 40.37 5.20
N SER A 23 -0.05 40.86 4.03
CA SER A 23 -0.98 41.25 2.99
C SER A 23 -1.90 40.07 2.67
N LEU A 24 -3.13 40.33 2.20
CA LEU A 24 -4.07 39.27 1.83
C LEU A 24 -3.44 38.27 0.83
N SER A 25 -2.55 38.76 -0.02
CA SER A 25 -1.74 37.97 -0.93
C SER A 25 -0.71 37.09 -0.21
N GLN A 26 0.01 37.61 0.80
CA GLN A 26 0.94 36.82 1.64
C GLN A 26 0.21 35.76 2.45
N LEU A 27 -0.97 36.06 3.00
CA LEU A 27 -1.80 35.09 3.70
C LEU A 27 -2.28 33.98 2.74
N LYS A 28 -2.71 34.35 1.53
CA LYS A 28 -3.12 33.40 0.50
C LYS A 28 -1.95 32.53 0.03
N ALA A 29 -0.76 33.12 -0.09
CA ALA A 29 0.46 32.42 -0.44
C ALA A 29 0.85 31.39 0.64
N ALA A 30 0.85 31.79 1.93
CA ALA A 30 1.14 30.90 3.05
C ALA A 30 0.16 29.70 3.11
N VAL A 31 -1.15 29.96 3.00
CA VAL A 31 -2.18 28.90 3.00
C VAL A 31 -2.03 27.94 1.82
N MET A 32 -1.65 28.44 0.64
CA MET A 32 -1.42 27.58 -0.53
C MET A 32 -0.12 26.77 -0.40
N HIS A 33 0.93 27.34 0.20
CA HIS A 33 2.17 26.64 0.49
C HIS A 33 1.94 25.48 1.45
N ASP A 34 1.30 25.73 2.60
CA ASP A 34 1.04 24.69 3.61
C ASP A 34 0.19 23.55 3.02
N ARG A 35 -0.81 23.90 2.21
CA ARG A 35 -1.66 22.91 1.53
C ARG A 35 -0.90 22.10 0.48
N ALA A 36 0.09 22.71 -0.20
CA ALA A 36 0.93 22.01 -1.15
C ALA A 36 1.89 21.02 -0.46
N THR A 37 2.48 21.43 0.67
CA THR A 37 3.36 20.58 1.48
C THR A 37 2.62 19.38 2.07
N GLU A 38 1.44 19.59 2.66
CA GLU A 38 0.61 18.50 3.19
C GLU A 38 0.18 17.51 2.09
N THR A 39 -0.12 18.02 0.89
CA THR A 39 -0.46 17.17 -0.25
C THR A 39 0.75 16.38 -0.76
N GLU A 40 1.94 16.99 -0.78
CA GLU A 40 3.18 16.32 -1.19
C GLU A 40 3.56 15.20 -0.23
N GLU A 41 3.45 15.41 1.08
CA GLU A 41 3.75 14.38 2.08
C GLU A 41 2.80 13.18 1.93
N ASN A 42 1.51 13.43 1.78
CA ASN A 42 0.50 12.40 1.51
C ASN A 42 0.75 11.63 0.20
N VAL A 43 1.24 12.31 -0.85
CA VAL A 43 1.63 11.66 -2.11
C VAL A 43 2.87 10.78 -1.89
N ARG A 44 3.88 11.25 -1.14
CA ARG A 44 5.09 10.47 -0.86
C ARG A 44 4.79 9.18 -0.10
N TYR A 45 3.96 9.23 0.95
CA TYR A 45 3.57 8.01 1.67
C TYR A 45 2.90 6.99 0.74
N LYS A 46 1.96 7.43 -0.09
CA LYS A 46 1.27 6.56 -1.05
C LYS A 46 2.21 5.97 -2.11
N LEU A 47 3.22 6.71 -2.55
CA LEU A 47 4.23 6.19 -3.48
C LEU A 47 5.08 5.07 -2.85
N VAL A 48 5.41 5.19 -1.56
CA VAL A 48 6.10 4.12 -0.82
C VAL A 48 5.21 2.88 -0.70
N ASP A 49 3.92 3.06 -0.38
CA ASP A 49 2.96 1.97 -0.33
C ASP A 49 2.82 1.26 -1.69
N MET A 50 2.77 2.01 -2.80
CA MET A 50 2.72 1.45 -4.15
C MET A 50 3.99 0.66 -4.53
N GLN A 51 5.16 1.11 -4.08
CA GLN A 51 6.40 0.36 -4.28
C GLN A 51 6.36 -0.97 -3.52
N GLN A 52 5.86 -0.95 -2.28
CA GLN A 52 5.66 -2.15 -1.48
C GLN A 52 4.68 -3.12 -2.16
N GLN A 53 3.53 -2.62 -2.63
CA GLN A 53 2.55 -3.41 -3.40
C GLN A 53 3.18 -4.04 -4.66
N THR A 54 4.04 -3.30 -5.39
CA THR A 54 4.73 -3.80 -6.57
C THR A 54 5.67 -4.97 -6.22
N ASN A 55 6.39 -4.87 -5.10
CA ASN A 55 7.26 -5.94 -4.62
C ASN A 55 6.47 -7.17 -4.20
N GLU A 56 5.33 -6.99 -3.54
CA GLU A 56 4.41 -8.06 -3.17
C GLU A 56 3.83 -8.77 -4.39
N MET A 57 3.38 -8.01 -5.41
CA MET A 57 2.92 -8.58 -6.68
C MET A 57 3.99 -9.44 -7.35
N LYS A 58 5.25 -8.99 -7.33
CA LYS A 58 6.37 -9.79 -7.85
C LYS A 58 6.55 -11.10 -7.07
N ALA A 59 6.54 -11.03 -5.74
CA ALA A 59 6.66 -12.22 -4.89
C ALA A 59 5.51 -13.22 -5.14
N ILE A 60 4.27 -12.75 -5.26
CA ILE A 60 3.12 -13.60 -5.59
C ILE A 60 3.29 -14.24 -6.98
N ASN A 61 3.80 -13.49 -7.96
CA ASN A 61 4.07 -14.03 -9.29
C ASN A 61 5.17 -15.10 -9.29
N ASP A 62 6.20 -14.93 -8.46
CA ASP A 62 7.24 -15.95 -8.28
C ASP A 62 6.65 -17.23 -7.65
N VAL A 63 5.75 -17.11 -6.67
CA VAL A 63 4.99 -18.25 -6.11
C VAL A 63 4.11 -18.94 -7.16
N MET A 64 3.39 -18.17 -8.00
CA MET A 64 2.61 -18.75 -9.10
C MET A 64 3.49 -19.55 -10.07
N GLN A 65 4.69 -19.05 -10.39
CA GLN A 65 5.63 -19.78 -11.26
C GLN A 65 6.15 -21.05 -10.60
N MET A 66 6.50 -20.99 -9.31
CA MET A 66 6.90 -22.17 -8.54
C MET A 66 5.80 -23.24 -8.54
N LEU A 67 4.55 -22.86 -8.27
CA LEU A 67 3.43 -23.80 -8.28
C LEU A 67 3.17 -24.39 -9.68
N ARG A 68 3.29 -23.61 -10.75
CA ARG A 68 3.20 -24.13 -12.12
C ARG A 68 4.30 -25.16 -12.41
N ASN A 69 5.53 -24.90 -11.95
CA ASN A 69 6.62 -25.85 -12.09
C ASN A 69 6.37 -27.13 -11.29
N ASP A 70 5.87 -27.00 -10.06
CA ASP A 70 5.49 -28.13 -9.22
C ASP A 70 4.41 -29.01 -9.90
N ILE A 71 3.37 -28.40 -10.48
CA ILE A 71 2.31 -29.08 -11.25
C ILE A 71 2.89 -29.78 -12.49
N SER A 72 3.83 -29.13 -13.19
CA SER A 72 4.49 -29.68 -14.38
C SER A 72 5.33 -30.93 -14.03
N ASN A 73 5.93 -30.95 -12.84
CA ASN A 73 6.77 -32.05 -12.36
C ASN A 73 5.98 -33.28 -11.88
N ILE A 74 4.64 -33.21 -11.82
CA ILE A 74 3.81 -34.36 -11.47
C ILE A 74 3.96 -35.46 -12.51
N LYS A 75 4.37 -36.66 -12.07
CA LYS A 75 4.43 -37.86 -12.91
C LYS A 75 3.01 -38.37 -13.18
N GLY A 76 2.44 -37.97 -14.31
CA GLY A 76 1.09 -38.35 -14.74
C GLY A 76 0.29 -37.15 -15.21
N ASN A 77 -0.64 -37.38 -16.13
CA ASN A 77 -1.47 -36.34 -16.77
C ASN A 77 -2.92 -36.33 -16.27
N LYS A 78 -3.26 -37.16 -15.29
CA LYS A 78 -4.59 -37.24 -14.71
C LYS A 78 -4.71 -36.31 -13.51
N ASP A 79 -5.93 -35.87 -13.24
CA ASP A 79 -6.25 -34.95 -12.13
C ASP A 79 -5.89 -35.52 -10.75
N ASP A 80 -5.96 -36.85 -10.59
CA ASP A 80 -5.59 -37.58 -9.37
C ASP A 80 -4.09 -37.89 -9.27
N SER A 81 -3.29 -37.50 -10.27
CA SER A 81 -1.83 -37.67 -10.23
C SER A 81 -1.25 -36.84 -9.10
N LYS A 82 -0.35 -37.44 -8.32
CA LYS A 82 0.14 -36.83 -7.07
C LYS A 82 1.52 -36.22 -7.24
N GLY A 83 1.72 -35.04 -6.68
CA GLY A 83 3.01 -34.35 -6.62
C GLY A 83 3.24 -33.64 -5.31
N GLN A 84 4.36 -32.93 -5.25
CA GLN A 84 4.75 -32.14 -4.09
C GLN A 84 4.69 -30.67 -4.47
N MET A 85 4.22 -29.83 -3.56
CA MET A 85 4.41 -28.39 -3.63
C MET A 85 5.71 -28.01 -2.93
N SER A 86 6.41 -27.04 -3.49
CA SER A 86 7.57 -26.41 -2.90
C SER A 86 7.19 -25.75 -1.56
N LYS A 87 8.13 -25.67 -0.62
CA LYS A 87 7.85 -25.19 0.74
C LYS A 87 7.37 -23.74 0.74
N GLU A 88 7.94 -22.94 -0.14
CA GLU A 88 7.62 -21.55 -0.36
C GLU A 88 6.15 -21.37 -0.79
N VAL A 89 5.67 -22.27 -1.66
CA VAL A 89 4.27 -22.27 -2.11
C VAL A 89 3.34 -22.66 -0.96
N VAL A 90 3.67 -23.72 -0.23
CA VAL A 90 2.86 -24.18 0.92
C VAL A 90 2.78 -23.09 2.00
N GLN A 91 3.90 -22.42 2.28
CA GLN A 91 3.95 -21.33 3.24
C GLN A 91 3.07 -20.17 2.78
N PHE A 92 3.24 -19.72 1.52
CA PHE A 92 2.43 -18.64 0.97
C PHE A 92 0.93 -18.94 1.05
N LEU A 93 0.51 -20.14 0.64
CA LEU A 93 -0.89 -20.55 0.68
C LEU A 93 -1.44 -20.58 2.11
N SER A 94 -0.64 -21.05 3.08
CA SER A 94 -1.03 -21.07 4.49
C SER A 94 -1.25 -19.67 5.07
N ASP A 95 -0.44 -18.71 4.62
CA ASP A 95 -0.50 -17.34 5.12
C ASP A 95 -1.56 -16.49 4.42
N ASN A 96 -1.88 -16.78 3.14
CA ASN A 96 -2.65 -15.87 2.27
C ASN A 96 -3.94 -16.45 1.70
N VAL A 97 -4.14 -17.77 1.73
CA VAL A 97 -5.33 -18.43 1.17
C VAL A 97 -6.18 -19.01 2.30
N GLN A 98 -7.34 -18.40 2.53
CA GLN A 98 -8.25 -18.82 3.59
C GLN A 98 -8.73 -20.26 3.36
N GLY A 99 -8.66 -21.08 4.40
CA GLY A 99 -9.09 -22.48 4.35
C GLY A 99 -8.11 -23.40 3.62
N PHE A 100 -6.91 -22.91 3.24
CA PHE A 100 -5.83 -23.79 2.85
C PHE A 100 -5.36 -24.57 4.07
N GLU A 101 -5.78 -25.83 4.15
CA GLU A 101 -5.16 -26.81 5.02
C GLU A 101 -4.21 -27.63 4.16
N PRO A 102 -2.91 -27.70 4.49
CA PRO A 102 -2.01 -28.59 3.80
C PRO A 102 -2.40 -30.03 4.16
N HIS A 103 -3.34 -30.62 3.40
CA HIS A 103 -3.94 -31.91 3.68
C HIS A 103 -2.88 -32.95 4.04
N ASN A 104 -3.10 -33.67 5.14
CA ASN A 104 -2.25 -34.77 5.62
C ASN A 104 -2.43 -36.06 4.79
N ASP A 105 -3.13 -35.98 3.66
CA ASP A 105 -3.58 -37.14 2.93
C ASP A 105 -2.44 -37.67 2.06
N LEU A 106 -1.68 -38.57 2.70
CA LEU A 106 -0.64 -39.44 2.17
C LEU A 106 0.76 -38.83 2.22
N LEU A 107 1.44 -39.13 3.31
CA LEU A 107 2.88 -39.10 3.41
C LEU A 107 3.47 -40.11 2.39
N LEU A 108 4.07 -39.61 1.30
CA LEU A 108 4.92 -40.44 0.45
C LEU A 108 6.24 -40.65 1.21
N GLY A 109 6.33 -41.78 1.89
CA GLY A 109 7.45 -42.12 2.77
C GLY A 109 7.85 -43.58 2.67
N THR A 110 9.14 -43.85 2.89
CA THR A 110 9.60 -45.22 3.19
C THR A 110 9.42 -45.44 4.69
N GLY A 111 8.72 -46.50 5.07
CA GLY A 111 8.68 -46.89 6.49
C GLY A 111 10.09 -47.29 6.91
N LYS A 112 10.70 -46.55 7.82
CA LYS A 112 11.98 -46.95 8.44
C LYS A 112 11.69 -47.56 9.80
N TYR A 113 12.20 -48.77 10.04
CA TYR A 113 12.18 -49.37 11.36
C TYR A 113 13.29 -48.75 12.21
N GLY A 114 12.93 -48.16 13.35
CA GLY A 114 13.90 -47.73 14.34
C GLY A 114 14.54 -48.92 15.07
N PRO A 115 15.58 -48.67 15.90
CA PRO A 115 16.31 -49.72 16.63
C PRO A 115 15.45 -50.52 17.63
N LEU A 116 14.22 -50.07 17.90
CA LEU A 116 13.23 -50.73 18.76
C LEU A 116 12.07 -51.37 17.96
N GLY A 117 12.21 -51.56 16.64
CA GLY A 117 11.17 -52.16 15.80
C GLY A 117 9.94 -51.27 15.55
N ARG A 118 9.94 -50.01 15.99
CA ARG A 118 8.89 -49.04 15.68
C ARG A 118 9.05 -48.51 14.26
N GLN A 119 8.00 -48.59 13.45
CA GLN A 119 7.97 -48.00 12.12
C GLN A 119 7.74 -46.50 12.23
N TYR A 120 8.70 -45.70 11.75
CA TYR A 120 8.53 -44.26 11.58
C TYR A 120 8.25 -43.96 10.11
N PHE A 121 7.18 -43.21 9.86
CA PHE A 121 6.86 -42.68 8.55
C PHE A 121 7.46 -41.28 8.43
N THR A 122 8.56 -41.16 7.70
CA THR A 122 9.03 -39.87 7.18
C THR A 122 8.45 -39.73 5.78
N GLY A 123 7.38 -38.97 5.60
CA GLY A 123 6.88 -38.70 4.25
C GLY A 123 6.75 -37.23 3.96
N THR A 124 6.75 -36.93 2.67
CA THR A 124 6.46 -35.60 2.17
C THR A 124 4.97 -35.52 1.86
N ARG A 125 4.32 -34.41 2.21
CA ARG A 125 2.91 -34.16 1.86
C ARG A 125 2.78 -34.13 0.35
N VAL A 126 1.73 -34.78 -0.16
CA VAL A 126 1.43 -34.77 -1.59
C VAL A 126 0.03 -34.26 -1.85
N PHE A 127 -0.11 -33.66 -3.01
CA PHE A 127 -1.34 -33.02 -3.46
C PHE A 127 -1.70 -33.61 -4.82
N THR A 128 -2.99 -33.73 -5.10
CA THR A 128 -3.41 -34.10 -6.45
C THR A 128 -3.15 -32.94 -7.41
N ARG A 129 -3.02 -33.25 -8.71
CA ARG A 129 -2.89 -32.23 -9.76
C ARG A 129 -4.07 -31.25 -9.71
N ALA A 130 -5.28 -31.75 -9.47
CA ALA A 130 -6.47 -30.92 -9.29
C ALA A 130 -6.35 -29.96 -8.10
N ASP A 131 -5.89 -30.44 -6.94
CA ASP A 131 -5.70 -29.58 -5.76
C ASP A 131 -4.67 -28.49 -6.04
N MET A 132 -3.53 -28.84 -6.63
CA MET A 132 -2.49 -27.87 -6.97
C MET A 132 -2.97 -26.84 -7.99
N GLN A 133 -3.81 -27.24 -8.95
CA GLN A 133 -4.43 -26.33 -9.91
C GLN A 133 -5.43 -25.38 -9.25
N LEU A 134 -6.25 -25.87 -8.32
CA LEU A 134 -7.13 -25.03 -7.50
C LEU A 134 -6.32 -24.00 -6.70
N GLN A 135 -5.19 -24.42 -6.11
CA GLN A 135 -4.33 -23.49 -5.40
C GLN A 135 -3.69 -22.47 -6.34
N LEU A 136 -3.37 -22.83 -7.58
CA LEU A 136 -2.87 -21.87 -8.57
C LEU A 136 -3.92 -20.79 -8.87
N ASP A 137 -5.19 -21.17 -8.96
CA ASP A 137 -6.30 -20.22 -9.16
C ASP A 137 -6.48 -19.32 -7.92
N ASN A 138 -6.33 -19.86 -6.71
CA ASN A 138 -6.35 -19.07 -5.46
C ASN A 138 -5.20 -18.05 -5.41
N VAL A 139 -3.96 -18.44 -5.74
CA VAL A 139 -2.82 -17.51 -5.79
C VAL A 139 -3.05 -16.42 -6.84
N LYS A 140 -3.62 -16.78 -8.00
CA LYS A 140 -4.00 -15.81 -9.02
C LYS A 140 -5.05 -14.82 -8.51
N ALA A 141 -6.06 -15.28 -7.77
CA ALA A 141 -7.06 -14.40 -7.18
C ALA A 141 -6.44 -13.40 -6.18
N VAL A 142 -5.47 -13.84 -5.37
CA VAL A 142 -4.71 -12.94 -4.47
C VAL A 142 -3.95 -11.88 -5.27
N TYR A 143 -3.29 -12.28 -6.36
CA TYR A 143 -2.60 -11.35 -7.26
C TYR A 143 -3.55 -10.32 -7.88
N ASP A 144 -4.67 -10.78 -8.44
CA ASP A 144 -5.64 -9.92 -9.14
C ASP A 144 -6.29 -8.91 -8.16
N ASN A 145 -6.56 -9.33 -6.92
CA ASN A 145 -7.05 -8.45 -5.86
C ASN A 145 -6.05 -7.36 -5.50
N LEU A 146 -4.76 -7.71 -5.34
CA LEU A 146 -3.70 -6.74 -5.05
C LEU A 146 -3.49 -5.76 -6.21
N ALA A 147 -3.50 -6.26 -7.45
CA ALA A 147 -3.35 -5.44 -8.65
C ALA A 147 -4.51 -4.43 -8.81
N SER A 148 -5.73 -4.84 -8.46
CA SER A 148 -6.90 -3.96 -8.47
C SER A 148 -6.75 -2.82 -7.46
N GLN A 149 -6.31 -3.13 -6.23
CA GLN A 149 -6.05 -2.13 -5.20
C GLN A 149 -4.96 -1.14 -5.62
N GLY A 150 -3.83 -1.63 -6.13
CA GLY A 150 -2.73 -0.76 -6.58
C GLY A 150 -3.13 0.16 -7.74
N SER A 151 -4.02 -0.29 -8.64
CA SER A 151 -4.55 0.55 -9.71
C SER A 151 -5.41 1.71 -9.17
N ILE A 152 -6.21 1.46 -8.14
CA ILE A 152 -7.03 2.49 -7.47
C ILE A 152 -6.14 3.50 -6.75
N ASP A 153 -5.10 3.04 -6.05
CA ASP A 153 -4.18 3.89 -5.32
C ASP A 153 -3.34 4.77 -6.26
N MET A 154 -2.95 4.25 -7.42
CA MET A 154 -2.28 5.02 -8.46
C MET A 154 -3.16 6.15 -9.01
N ILE A 155 -4.44 5.87 -9.29
CA ILE A 155 -5.39 6.91 -9.75
C ILE A 155 -5.53 8.01 -8.70
N ARG A 156 -5.73 7.64 -7.43
CA ARG A 156 -5.86 8.61 -6.32
C ARG A 156 -4.60 9.44 -6.13
N THR A 157 -3.43 8.84 -6.32
CA THR A 157 -2.13 9.52 -6.19
C THR A 157 -1.91 10.48 -7.36
N ASN A 158 -2.23 10.07 -8.59
CA ASN A 158 -2.18 10.97 -9.75
C ASN A 158 -3.13 12.17 -9.62
N ASP A 159 -4.35 11.94 -9.12
CA ASP A 159 -5.30 13.03 -8.86
C ASP A 159 -4.79 14.00 -7.78
N ALA A 160 -4.19 13.48 -6.71
CA ALA A 160 -3.59 14.30 -5.65
C ALA A 160 -2.40 15.12 -6.18
N MET A 161 -1.52 14.51 -6.99
CA MET A 161 -0.40 15.21 -7.63
C MET A 161 -0.88 16.30 -8.59
N SER A 162 -1.91 16.03 -9.40
CA SER A 162 -2.49 17.01 -10.32
C SER A 162 -3.07 18.22 -9.57
N LYS A 163 -3.80 17.97 -8.47
CA LYS A 163 -4.31 19.04 -7.60
C LYS A 163 -3.18 19.83 -6.94
N ASN A 164 -2.11 19.16 -6.50
CA ASN A 164 -0.94 19.81 -5.92
C ASN A 164 -0.26 20.73 -6.94
N LYS A 165 -0.03 20.23 -8.16
CA LYS A 165 0.54 21.03 -9.26
C LYS A 165 -0.25 22.30 -9.50
N ASN A 166 -1.58 22.19 -9.58
CA ASN A 166 -2.43 23.36 -9.77
C ASN A 166 -2.34 24.36 -8.61
N ALA A 167 -2.19 23.88 -7.37
CA ALA A 167 -2.00 24.74 -6.19
C ALA A 167 -0.64 25.45 -6.20
N VAL A 168 0.43 24.74 -6.57
CA VAL A 168 1.78 25.32 -6.72
C VAL A 168 1.82 26.35 -7.85
N ASP A 169 1.18 26.07 -8.98
CA ASP A 169 1.10 27.01 -10.11
C ASP A 169 0.30 28.27 -9.73
N ALA A 170 -0.81 28.12 -8.99
CA ALA A 170 -1.57 29.24 -8.46
C ALA A 170 -0.76 30.07 -7.45
N TYR A 171 -0.02 29.41 -6.55
CA TYR A 171 0.90 30.06 -5.61
C TYR A 171 1.98 30.87 -6.34
N SER A 172 2.66 30.25 -7.31
CA SER A 172 3.69 30.89 -8.13
C SER A 172 3.17 32.14 -8.84
N THR A 173 1.93 32.08 -9.34
CA THR A 173 1.27 33.22 -10.00
C THR A 173 0.99 34.36 -9.02
N ILE A 174 0.52 34.07 -7.81
CA ILE A 174 0.27 35.09 -6.78
C ILE A 174 1.57 35.77 -6.37
N VAL A 175 2.62 34.99 -6.10
CA VAL A 175 3.93 35.53 -5.69
C VAL A 175 4.54 36.40 -6.79
N LYS A 176 4.46 35.98 -8.07
CA LYS A 176 4.93 36.80 -9.20
C LYS A 176 4.18 38.12 -9.33
N ASN A 177 2.85 38.08 -9.31
CA ASN A 177 2.03 39.30 -9.41
C ASN A 177 2.30 40.27 -8.25
N ASP A 178 2.51 39.76 -7.04
CA ASP A 178 2.90 40.58 -5.88
C ASP A 178 4.31 41.18 -6.02
N GLY A 179 5.25 40.43 -6.60
CA GLY A 179 6.60 40.92 -6.91
C GLY A 179 6.58 42.05 -7.93
N ASP A 180 5.87 41.85 -9.05
CA ASP A 180 5.72 42.83 -10.12
C ASP A 180 5.02 44.10 -9.61
N ALA A 181 3.98 43.97 -8.79
CA ALA A 181 3.28 45.11 -8.18
C ALA A 181 4.19 45.93 -7.25
N LYS A 182 5.03 45.26 -6.44
CA LYS A 182 5.99 45.94 -5.57
C LYS A 182 7.10 46.64 -6.36
N GLU A 183 7.62 46.02 -7.41
CA GLU A 183 8.60 46.66 -8.30
C GLU A 183 8.02 47.86 -9.05
N GLY A 184 6.75 47.80 -9.46
CA GLY A 184 6.06 48.91 -10.12
C GLY A 184 5.89 50.14 -9.20
N ILE A 185 5.60 49.92 -7.92
CA ILE A 185 5.55 50.99 -6.92
C ILE A 185 6.95 51.58 -6.69
N ILE A 186 7.99 50.75 -6.57
CA ILE A 186 9.38 51.21 -6.37
C ILE A 186 9.90 52.01 -7.57
N ARG A 187 9.52 51.65 -8.80
CA ARG A 187 9.95 52.36 -10.02
C ARG A 187 9.24 53.70 -10.26
N ASN A 188 8.10 53.94 -9.61
CA ASN A 188 7.32 55.19 -9.73
C ASN A 188 7.43 56.10 -8.48
N MET A 189 8.29 55.75 -7.52
CA MET A 189 8.72 56.64 -6.42
C MET A 189 10.04 57.31 -6.77
#